data_AF-A0AA45XQY3-F1
#
_entry.id   AF-A0AA45XQY3-F1
#
_cell.length_a   1.000
_cell.length_b   1.000
_cell.length_c   1.000
_cell.angle_alpha   90.00
_cell.angle_beta   90.00
_cell.angle_gamma   90.00
#
_symmetry.space_group_name_H-M   'P 1'
#
loop_
_entity.id
_entity.type
_entity.pdbx_description
1 polymer ?
#
loop_
_entity_poly.entity_id
_entity_poly.type
_entity_poly.pdbx_seq_one_letter_code
_entity_poly.pdbx_strand_id
1 'polypeptide(L)'
;MSRQYSREDGSPEPDFETQVRRAFDNLNAVLTAAGCTFDDVIDVTVFLVDPETNFEKAWAIVPEYWGEAPHPTLTGIGVTWLYGFQFEIKVIAKLP
;
A
#
# COMPACT_ATOMS: atom_id res chain seq x y z
N MET A 1 5.30 -8.42 12.11
CA MET A 1 4.87 -7.57 10.96
C MET A 1 3.59 -6.86 11.36
N SER A 2 3.38 -5.59 10.99
CA SER A 2 2.16 -4.88 11.36
C SER A 2 0.94 -5.60 10.77
N ARG A 3 -0.21 -5.61 11.45
CA ARG A 3 -1.48 -6.18 10.95
C ARG A 3 -1.99 -5.51 9.66
N GLN A 4 -1.23 -4.59 9.08
CA GLN A 4 -1.62 -3.73 7.98
C GLN A 4 -1.70 -4.45 6.63
N TYR A 5 -1.21 -5.69 6.51
CA TYR A 5 -1.18 -6.39 5.21
C TYR A 5 -1.93 -7.72 5.21
N SER A 6 -2.28 -8.24 6.37
CA SER A 6 -2.69 -9.64 6.55
C SER A 6 -4.18 -9.78 6.87
N ARG A 7 -4.72 -10.97 6.64
CA ARG A 7 -5.97 -11.44 7.25
C ARG A 7 -5.82 -11.56 8.77
N GLU A 8 -6.92 -11.82 9.47
CA GLU A 8 -6.92 -11.93 10.95
C GLU A 8 -5.96 -13.01 11.48
N ASP A 9 -5.74 -14.07 10.69
CA ASP A 9 -4.83 -15.18 10.99
C ASP A 9 -3.36 -14.90 10.58
N GLY A 10 -3.08 -13.73 10.01
CA GLY A 10 -1.74 -13.35 9.54
C GLY A 10 -1.41 -13.79 8.11
N SER A 11 -2.32 -14.46 7.39
CA SER A 11 -2.06 -14.87 6.00
C SER A 11 -2.25 -13.72 5.01
N PRO A 12 -1.61 -13.76 3.83
CA PRO A 12 -1.93 -12.88 2.71
C PRO A 12 -3.32 -13.17 2.14
N GLU A 13 -3.86 -12.19 1.41
CA GLU A 13 -4.91 -12.47 0.43
C GLU A 13 -4.34 -13.31 -0.73
N PRO A 14 -5.08 -14.34 -1.21
CA PRO A 14 -4.64 -15.25 -2.25
C PRO A 14 -4.68 -14.60 -3.64
N ASP A 15 -5.58 -13.63 -3.84
CA ASP A 15 -5.64 -12.82 -5.03
C ASP A 15 -4.81 -11.54 -4.85
N PHE A 16 -4.01 -11.21 -5.86
CA PHE A 16 -3.05 -10.10 -5.79
C PHE A 16 -3.76 -8.75 -5.66
N GLU A 17 -4.80 -8.49 -6.45
CA GLU A 17 -5.52 -7.21 -6.41
C GLU A 17 -6.22 -7.03 -5.06
N THR A 18 -6.83 -8.11 -4.55
CA THR A 18 -7.42 -8.12 -3.20
C THR A 18 -6.37 -7.85 -2.13
N GLN A 19 -5.14 -8.35 -2.28
CA GLN A 19 -4.02 -8.05 -1.38
C GLN A 19 -3.62 -6.57 -1.41
N VAL A 20 -3.52 -5.97 -2.60
CA VAL A 20 -3.22 -4.55 -2.78
C VAL A 20 -4.30 -3.70 -2.10
N ARG A 21 -5.58 -3.98 -2.37
CA ARG A 21 -6.71 -3.27 -1.74
C ARG A 21 -6.68 -3.35 -0.23
N ARG A 22 -6.45 -4.54 0.32
CA ARG A 22 -6.32 -4.74 1.77
C ARG A 22 -5.17 -3.90 2.34
N ALA A 23 -4.03 -3.84 1.67
CA ALA A 23 -2.89 -3.03 2.11
C ALA A 23 -3.27 -1.53 2.19
N PHE A 24 -3.98 -1.01 1.19
CA PHE A 24 -4.47 0.36 1.19
C PHE A 24 -5.56 0.61 2.23
N ASP A 25 -6.56 -0.27 2.36
CA ASP A 25 -7.65 -0.14 3.35
C ASP A 25 -7.10 -0.08 4.78
N ASN A 26 -6.15 -0.97 5.09
CA ASN A 26 -5.51 -1.00 6.39
C ASN A 26 -4.62 0.23 6.63
N LEU A 27 -3.92 0.72 5.60
CA LEU A 27 -3.15 1.95 5.70
C LEU A 27 -4.06 3.17 5.95
N ASN A 28 -5.19 3.24 5.27
CA ASN A 28 -6.22 4.25 5.52
C ASN A 28 -6.75 4.22 6.95
N ALA A 29 -6.99 3.03 7.50
CA ALA A 29 -7.42 2.89 8.89
C ALA A 29 -6.36 3.42 9.87
N VAL A 30 -5.08 3.21 9.58
CA VAL A 30 -3.96 3.72 10.40
C VAL A 30 -3.83 5.23 10.32
N LEU A 31 -3.92 5.80 9.11
CA LEU A 31 -3.93 7.25 8.91
C LEU A 31 -5.11 7.89 9.65
N THR A 32 -6.30 7.31 9.52
CA THR A 32 -7.52 7.78 10.19
C THR A 32 -7.37 7.76 11.71
N ALA A 33 -6.76 6.72 12.27
CA ALA A 33 -6.50 6.63 13.72
C ALA A 33 -5.52 7.72 14.21
N ALA A 34 -4.69 8.26 13.32
CA ALA A 34 -3.79 9.39 13.59
C ALA A 34 -4.41 10.76 13.27
N GLY A 35 -5.67 10.81 12.81
CA GLY A 35 -6.33 12.05 12.35
C GLY A 35 -5.87 12.52 10.98
N CYS A 36 -5.27 11.64 10.18
CA CYS A 36 -4.77 11.90 8.83
C CYS A 36 -5.63 11.19 7.77
N THR A 37 -5.45 11.62 6.53
CA THR A 37 -5.96 11.02 5.30
C THR A 37 -4.81 10.75 4.32
N PHE A 38 -5.09 10.18 3.14
CA PHE A 38 -4.06 10.08 2.09
C PHE A 38 -3.60 11.44 1.57
N ASP A 39 -4.37 12.51 1.74
CA ASP A 39 -3.97 13.88 1.35
C ASP A 39 -2.83 14.41 2.23
N ASP A 40 -2.64 13.82 3.41
CA ASP A 40 -1.55 14.16 4.33
C ASP A 40 -0.25 13.38 4.03
N VAL A 41 -0.31 12.40 3.10
CA VAL A 41 0.85 11.59 2.72
C VAL A 41 1.77 12.41 1.82
N ILE A 42 3.05 12.48 2.20
CA ILE A 42 4.06 13.26 1.49
C ILE A 42 5.08 12.39 0.77
N ASP A 43 5.26 11.14 1.18
CA ASP A 43 6.18 10.18 0.56
C ASP A 43 5.62 8.76 0.62
N VAL A 44 5.74 8.05 -0.50
CA VAL A 44 5.31 6.66 -0.68
C VAL A 44 6.50 5.81 -1.17
N THR A 45 6.73 4.69 -0.51
CA THR A 45 7.62 3.63 -1.00
C THR A 45 6.80 2.35 -1.20
N VAL A 46 6.83 1.80 -2.41
CA VAL A 46 6.18 0.54 -2.76
C VAL A 46 7.23 -0.54 -2.98
N PHE A 47 7.03 -1.69 -2.35
CA PHE A 47 7.81 -2.90 -2.59
C PHE A 47 6.95 -3.94 -3.29
N LEU A 48 7.47 -4.50 -4.38
CA LEU A 48 6.73 -5.41 -5.25
C LEU A 48 7.54 -6.67 -5.55
N VAL A 49 6.95 -7.84 -5.31
CA VAL A 49 7.48 -9.11 -5.80
C VAL A 49 7.00 -9.29 -7.25
N ASP A 50 7.90 -9.73 -8.12
CA ASP A 50 7.64 -9.92 -9.55
C ASP A 50 6.96 -8.69 -10.21
N PRO A 51 7.64 -7.52 -10.23
CA PRO A 51 7.06 -6.29 -10.73
C PRO A 51 6.65 -6.36 -12.20
N GLU A 52 7.31 -7.18 -13.02
CA GLU A 52 6.98 -7.35 -14.44
C GLU A 52 5.53 -7.85 -14.62
N THR A 53 5.06 -8.74 -13.75
CA THR A 53 3.69 -9.29 -13.79
C THR A 53 2.68 -8.44 -13.01
N ASN A 54 3.14 -7.78 -11.94
CA ASN A 54 2.26 -7.24 -10.90
C ASN A 54 2.10 -5.71 -10.93
N PHE A 55 3.00 -4.97 -11.59
CA PHE A 55 3.01 -3.52 -11.53
C PHE A 55 1.70 -2.89 -12.03
N GLU A 56 1.28 -3.22 -13.25
CA GLU A 56 0.07 -2.64 -13.87
C GLU A 56 -1.20 -2.94 -13.06
N LYS A 57 -1.28 -4.14 -12.47
CA LYS A 57 -2.41 -4.54 -11.61
C LYS A 57 -2.48 -3.71 -10.34
N ALA A 58 -1.34 -3.46 -9.69
CA ALA A 58 -1.29 -2.59 -8.52
C ALA A 58 -1.59 -1.14 -8.90
N TRP A 59 -1.05 -0.67 -10.03
CA TRP A 59 -1.19 0.72 -10.47
C TRP A 59 -2.62 1.08 -10.87
N ALA A 60 -3.40 0.13 -11.39
CA ALA A 60 -4.82 0.31 -11.67
C ALA A 60 -5.66 0.59 -10.41
N ILE A 61 -5.17 0.19 -9.24
CA ILE A 61 -5.87 0.33 -7.95
C ILE A 61 -5.55 1.67 -7.27
N VAL A 62 -4.35 2.21 -7.47
CA VAL A 62 -3.86 3.43 -6.80
C VAL A 62 -4.85 4.62 -6.87
N PRO A 63 -5.47 4.93 -8.03
CA PRO A 63 -6.39 6.08 -8.16
C PRO A 63 -7.65 5.97 -7.30
N GLU A 64 -8.01 4.78 -6.81
CA GLU A 64 -9.16 4.61 -5.93
C GLU A 64 -8.88 5.11 -4.50
N TYR A 65 -7.60 5.27 -4.15
CA TYR A 65 -7.13 5.64 -2.82
C TYR A 65 -6.44 6.99 -2.79
N TRP A 66 -5.74 7.34 -3.87
CA TRP A 66 -5.10 8.64 -4.00
C TRP A 66 -6.15 9.66 -4.42
N GLY A 67 -6.31 10.70 -3.61
CA GLY A 67 -7.18 11.83 -3.91
C GLY A 67 -6.68 12.64 -5.11
N GLU A 68 -7.14 13.88 -5.20
CA GLU A 68 -6.74 14.79 -6.28
C GLU A 68 -5.28 15.26 -6.12
N ALA A 69 -4.68 15.73 -7.21
CA ALA A 69 -3.34 16.29 -7.19
C ALA A 69 -3.22 17.51 -6.23
N PRO A 70 -2.05 17.75 -5.61
CA PRO A 70 -0.76 17.10 -5.87
C PRO A 70 -0.60 15.75 -5.17
N HIS A 71 -0.17 14.74 -5.93
CA HIS A 71 0.15 13.41 -5.40
C HIS A 71 1.49 13.40 -4.64
N PRO A 72 1.69 12.45 -3.69
CA PRO A 72 2.95 12.31 -2.98
C PRO A 72 4.12 11.94 -3.91
N THR A 73 5.35 12.12 -3.43
CA THR A 73 6.51 11.47 -4.07
C THR A 73 6.38 9.97 -3.96
N LEU A 74 6.86 9.24 -4.98
CA LEU A 74 6.79 7.79 -5.00
C LEU A 74 8.12 7.16 -5.44
N THR A 75 8.52 6.13 -4.72
CA THR A 75 9.61 5.21 -5.09
C THR A 75 9.08 3.78 -5.18
N GLY A 76 9.22 3.14 -6.35
CA GLY A 76 8.86 1.74 -6.55
C GLY A 76 10.09 0.84 -6.59
N ILE A 77 10.08 -0.27 -5.85
CA ILE A 77 11.23 -1.16 -5.68
C ILE A 77 10.79 -2.61 -5.93
N GLY A 78 11.41 -3.27 -6.91
CA GLY A 78 11.31 -4.72 -7.07
C GLY A 78 12.09 -5.45 -5.98
N VAL A 79 11.45 -6.37 -5.28
CA VAL A 79 12.08 -7.17 -4.21
C VAL A 79 11.87 -8.65 -4.43
N THR A 80 12.76 -9.47 -3.88
CA THR A 80 12.70 -10.93 -4.07
C THR A 80 11.77 -11.62 -3.08
N TRP A 81 11.41 -10.97 -1.97
CA TRP A 81 10.60 -11.57 -0.92
C TRP A 81 10.00 -10.55 0.06
N LEU A 82 8.75 -10.80 0.48
CA LEU A 82 7.99 -10.00 1.47
C LEU A 82 7.19 -10.89 2.44
N TYR A 83 7.81 -11.85 3.14
CA TYR A 83 7.12 -12.71 4.13
C TYR A 83 5.82 -13.39 3.63
N GLY A 84 5.78 -13.81 2.37
CA GLY A 84 4.60 -14.44 1.75
C GLY A 84 3.62 -13.47 1.08
N PHE A 85 3.82 -12.16 1.24
CA PHE A 85 3.12 -11.12 0.50
C PHE A 85 3.79 -10.87 -0.86
N GLN A 86 3.06 -10.21 -1.76
CA GLN A 86 3.52 -9.79 -3.08
C GLN A 86 3.61 -8.26 -3.20
N PHE A 87 2.96 -7.52 -2.29
CA PHE A 87 2.90 -6.06 -2.28
C PHE A 87 3.06 -5.53 -0.84
N GLU A 88 3.86 -4.48 -0.67
CA GLU A 88 3.95 -3.71 0.58
C GLU A 88 4.02 -2.21 0.25
N ILE A 89 3.34 -1.38 1.06
CA ILE A 89 3.30 0.09 0.90
C ILE A 89 3.69 0.79 2.21
N LYS A 90 4.83 1.47 2.20
CA LYS A 90 5.28 2.33 3.30
C LYS A 90 4.99 3.78 2.95
N VAL A 91 4.47 4.55 3.91
CA VAL A 91 4.24 5.99 3.72
C VAL A 91 4.84 6.83 4.84
N ILE A 92 5.02 8.11 4.56
CA ILE A 92 5.25 9.17 5.54
C ILE A 92 4.12 10.18 5.37
N ALA A 93 3.41 10.48 6.46
CA ALA A 93 2.36 11.49 6.50
C ALA A 93 2.78 12.67 7.38
N LYS A 94 2.39 13.87 6.98
CA LYS A 94 2.51 15.08 7.78
C LYS A 94 1.27 15.20 8.67
N LEU A 95 1.44 15.38 9.98
CA LEU A 95 0.29 15.62 10.85
C LEU A 95 -0.37 16.98 10.50
N PRO A 96 -1.70 17.11 10.64
CA PRO A 96 -2.42 18.35 10.38
C PRO A 96 -1.85 19.57 11.12
#